data_AF-A0A351F687-F1
#
_entry.id   AF-A0A351F687-F1
#
_cell.length_a   1.000
_cell.length_b   1.000
_cell.length_c   1.000
_cell.angle_alpha   90.00
_cell.angle_beta   90.00
_cell.angle_gamma   90.00
#
_symmetry.space_group_name_H-M   'P 1'
#
loop_
_entity.id
_entity.type
_entity.pdbx_description
1 polymer ?
#
loop_
_entity_poly.entity_id
_entity_poly.type
_entity_poly.pdbx_seq_one_letter_code
_entity_poly.pdbx_strand_id
1 'polypeptide(L)'
;SGATAKAAAAAKFYEALSEREKAFYNECGYYLYATAVDNITSWTYKSYTPKGLYDACVDIGNARYVDYFTVVIENITEPYNRADIEAAKAAYEKVPQSLKSKISVDTMEKYNAILASIAPDEPTGERPNVERMETTKVKYPAAVSGKKIDKTIDNVQTLLYQLLDVPSGGMSQLVSEGVYTNYTVALLAKKLYPLIGGISSMLAMGPEKLAAKLDKESCAGAIEALNAAANTLDEDGKKVDSVTAWEYVEVKDGDFGFKDGDKEGFLDAAASLFRPLSLVTMVITFENKADKTKGTYTYGAYEDLIPIFEALEIENVMSSDEYTKAIEAVSSSDDKMDRRIRPILAPIFELVDSVANAKAPLNALMEFLPKVAYAVDSGLVNTQVQAVIGKLGMGLSSKVDLDLTTSGLFDLVAPLIEKIEIKAAETDEQGNETVPAVLLGLKLDKEKFTKAIHDLAGCGKYTANQSVARGENWYVSIDGNARDAFIVFIRYAHSELATKENTAALKRVVKIGDYNFGQRLMYNILISLVHTASDDGAIRISAALLPTINFFIRVSKMFSK
;
A
#
# COMPACT_ATOMS: atom_id res chain seq x y z
N SER A 1 1.15 -44.35 43.17
CA SER A 1 0.10 -43.59 43.88
C SER A 1 0.55 -43.03 45.24
N GLY A 2 1.35 -43.74 46.05
CA GLY A 2 1.73 -43.28 47.40
C GLY A 2 2.71 -42.09 47.50
N ALA A 3 3.61 -41.89 46.53
CA ALA A 3 4.60 -40.80 46.57
C ALA A 3 3.97 -39.42 46.27
N THR A 4 3.11 -39.34 45.25
CA THR A 4 2.39 -38.12 44.86
C THR A 4 1.48 -37.60 45.97
N ALA A 5 0.78 -38.49 46.69
CA ALA A 5 -0.08 -38.11 47.80
C ALA A 5 0.71 -37.53 49.00
N LYS A 6 1.90 -38.09 49.29
CA LYS A 6 2.80 -37.59 50.33
C LYS A 6 3.42 -36.24 49.96
N ALA A 7 3.83 -36.09 48.69
CA ALA A 7 4.34 -34.83 48.17
C ALA A 7 3.27 -33.72 48.22
N ALA A 8 2.03 -34.01 47.82
CA ALA A 8 0.92 -33.07 47.91
C ALA A 8 0.60 -32.66 49.36
N ALA A 9 0.69 -33.60 50.32
CA ALA A 9 0.50 -33.29 51.74
C ALA A 9 1.64 -32.40 52.29
N ALA A 10 2.88 -32.67 51.91
CA ALA A 10 4.04 -31.86 52.29
C ALA A 10 3.98 -30.44 51.70
N ALA A 11 3.54 -30.31 50.44
CA ALA A 11 3.35 -29.02 49.79
C ALA A 11 2.30 -28.15 50.52
N LYS A 12 1.13 -28.73 50.82
CA LYS A 12 0.07 -28.06 51.59
C LYS A 12 0.52 -27.62 52.97
N PHE A 13 1.36 -28.40 53.64
CA PHE A 13 1.89 -28.04 54.96
C PHE A 13 2.78 -26.80 54.88
N TYR A 14 3.66 -26.72 53.87
CA TYR A 14 4.51 -25.55 53.66
C TYR A 14 3.70 -24.31 53.24
N GLU A 15 2.67 -24.47 52.41
CA GLU A 15 1.75 -23.39 52.01
C GLU A 15 0.97 -22.80 53.20
N ALA A 16 0.62 -23.63 54.18
CA ALA A 16 -0.12 -23.25 55.38
C ALA A 16 0.72 -22.48 56.42
N LEU A 17 2.05 -22.41 56.24
CA LEU A 17 2.93 -21.60 57.09
C LEU A 17 2.67 -20.10 56.86
N SER A 18 2.77 -19.30 57.92
CA SER A 18 2.77 -17.84 57.82
C SER A 18 4.03 -17.33 57.12
N GLU A 19 3.97 -16.11 56.57
CA GLU A 19 5.14 -15.49 55.91
C GLU A 19 6.34 -15.32 56.86
N ARG A 20 6.09 -15.10 58.17
CA ARG A 20 7.13 -15.04 59.19
C ARG A 20 7.81 -16.40 59.40
N GLU A 21 7.05 -17.50 59.35
CA GLU A 21 7.59 -18.85 59.48
C GLU A 21 8.37 -19.25 58.23
N LYS A 22 7.86 -18.92 57.03
CA LYS A 22 8.60 -19.15 55.77
C LYS A 22 9.92 -18.38 55.74
N ALA A 23 9.93 -17.12 56.18
CA ALA A 23 11.15 -16.31 56.29
C ALA A 23 12.14 -16.92 57.29
N PHE A 24 11.68 -17.30 58.47
CA PHE A 24 12.51 -17.96 59.49
C PHE A 24 13.18 -19.24 58.96
N TYR A 25 12.42 -20.11 58.27
CA TYR A 25 12.97 -21.34 57.70
C TYR A 25 13.97 -21.13 56.56
N ASN A 26 13.83 -20.03 55.80
CA ASN A 26 14.79 -19.68 54.75
C ASN A 26 16.04 -19.00 55.31
N GLU A 27 15.92 -18.20 56.37
CA GLU A 27 17.05 -17.47 57.01
C GLU A 27 17.91 -18.36 57.91
N CYS A 28 17.33 -19.35 58.59
CA CYS A 28 18.09 -20.22 59.50
C CYS A 28 18.96 -21.27 58.78
N GLY A 29 18.89 -21.38 57.45
CA GLY A 29 19.79 -22.24 56.66
C GLY A 29 19.67 -23.75 56.92
N TYR A 30 18.55 -24.21 57.50
CA TYR A 30 18.34 -25.64 57.75
C TYR A 30 18.23 -26.40 56.42
N TYR A 31 19.08 -27.40 56.24
CA TYR A 31 19.01 -28.33 55.13
C TYR A 31 18.25 -29.59 55.57
N LEU A 32 17.15 -29.90 54.89
CA LEU A 32 16.40 -31.14 55.01
C LEU A 32 17.05 -32.20 54.10
N TYR A 33 17.50 -33.31 54.68
CA TYR A 33 18.17 -34.38 53.95
C TYR A 33 17.15 -35.36 53.38
N ALA A 34 17.20 -35.63 52.07
CA ALA A 34 16.17 -36.45 51.43
C ALA A 34 16.64 -37.84 50.98
N THR A 35 17.85 -38.02 50.44
CA THR A 35 18.28 -39.35 49.96
C THR A 35 19.81 -39.45 49.81
N ALA A 36 20.36 -40.64 50.07
CA ALA A 36 21.72 -41.00 49.66
C ALA A 36 21.73 -41.34 48.15
N VAL A 37 22.67 -40.76 47.40
CA VAL A 37 22.89 -41.00 45.97
C VAL A 37 24.18 -41.82 45.82
N ASP A 38 24.06 -43.01 45.24
CA ASP A 38 25.18 -43.90 44.95
C ASP A 38 25.83 -43.48 43.62
N ASN A 39 27.06 -42.99 43.67
CA ASN A 39 27.84 -42.60 42.49
C ASN A 39 28.88 -43.68 42.11
N ILE A 40 28.59 -44.95 42.37
CA ILE A 40 29.42 -46.13 42.05
C ILE A 40 30.69 -46.25 42.92
N THR A 41 31.35 -45.13 43.25
CA THR A 41 32.58 -45.10 44.06
C THR A 41 32.46 -44.24 45.32
N SER A 42 31.34 -43.53 45.51
CA SER A 42 31.06 -42.72 46.70
C SER A 42 29.56 -42.53 46.91
N TRP A 43 29.19 -42.17 48.15
CA TRP A 43 27.84 -41.75 48.50
C TRP A 43 27.81 -40.23 48.63
N THR A 44 26.91 -39.57 47.92
CA THR A 44 26.60 -38.15 48.16
C THR A 44 25.20 -38.01 48.75
N TYR A 45 25.01 -36.98 49.57
CA TYR A 45 23.70 -36.67 50.12
C TYR A 45 23.12 -35.50 49.36
N LYS A 46 21.85 -35.63 48.95
CA LYS A 46 21.11 -34.49 48.42
C LYS A 46 20.31 -33.85 49.55
N SER A 47 20.76 -32.68 49.97
CA SER A 47 20.03 -31.81 50.88
C SER A 47 19.16 -30.83 50.09
N TYR A 48 18.02 -30.48 50.67
CA TYR A 48 17.12 -29.46 50.17
C TYR A 48 16.87 -28.44 51.28
N THR A 49 16.80 -27.16 50.95
CA THR A 49 16.18 -26.20 51.86
C THR A 49 14.68 -26.52 52.01
N PRO A 50 13.98 -26.03 53.04
CA PRO A 50 12.53 -26.18 53.17
C PRO A 50 11.79 -25.74 51.91
N LYS A 51 12.22 -24.62 51.30
CA LYS A 51 11.72 -24.17 49.99
C LYS A 51 12.06 -25.16 48.87
N GLY A 52 13.29 -25.65 48.78
CA GLY A 52 13.69 -26.62 47.76
C GLY A 52 12.97 -27.98 47.88
N LEU A 53 12.61 -28.39 49.09
CA LEU A 53 11.82 -29.61 49.34
C LEU A 53 10.35 -29.39 48.96
N TYR A 54 9.80 -28.21 49.28
CA TYR A 54 8.48 -27.80 48.81
C TYR A 54 8.43 -27.79 47.28
N ASP A 55 9.37 -27.14 46.61
CA ASP A 55 9.46 -27.07 45.15
C ASP A 55 9.55 -28.48 44.54
N ALA A 56 10.35 -29.38 45.13
CA ALA A 56 10.44 -30.78 44.69
C ALA A 56 9.12 -31.57 44.89
N CYS A 57 8.37 -31.29 45.96
CA CYS A 57 7.07 -31.91 46.20
C CYS A 57 6.01 -31.42 45.20
N VAL A 58 6.03 -30.13 44.88
CA VAL A 58 5.18 -29.52 43.83
C VAL A 58 5.50 -30.15 42.48
N ASP A 59 6.78 -30.32 42.16
CA ASP A 59 7.25 -31.00 40.93
C ASP A 59 6.75 -32.45 40.83
N ILE A 60 6.82 -33.22 41.92
CA ILE A 60 6.28 -34.60 41.95
C ILE A 60 4.75 -34.61 41.70
N GLY A 61 4.03 -33.63 42.23
CA GLY A 61 2.59 -33.46 41.98
C GLY A 61 2.26 -33.12 40.53
N ASN A 62 3.18 -32.42 39.86
CA ASN A 62 3.01 -31.89 38.51
C ASN A 62 3.68 -32.74 37.41
N ALA A 63 4.41 -33.82 37.77
CA ALA A 63 5.09 -34.71 36.82
C ALA A 63 4.17 -35.24 35.70
N ARG A 64 2.87 -35.42 36.01
CA ARG A 64 1.83 -35.79 35.03
C ARG A 64 1.75 -34.88 33.80
N TYR A 65 2.17 -33.62 33.91
CA TYR A 65 2.17 -32.68 32.77
C TYR A 65 3.31 -32.98 31.79
N VAL A 66 4.43 -33.54 32.28
CA VAL A 66 5.50 -34.04 31.40
C VAL A 66 5.01 -35.27 30.64
N ASP A 67 4.39 -36.23 31.33
CA ASP A 67 3.82 -37.43 30.70
C ASP A 67 2.74 -37.05 29.65
N TYR A 68 1.86 -36.11 30.00
CA TYR A 68 0.85 -35.58 29.08
C TYR A 68 1.49 -34.94 27.84
N PHE A 69 2.51 -34.09 28.03
CA PHE A 69 3.22 -33.47 26.92
C PHE A 69 3.86 -34.51 25.99
N THR A 70 4.57 -35.49 26.56
CA THR A 70 5.17 -36.59 25.81
C THR A 70 4.13 -37.34 24.97
N VAL A 71 2.99 -37.71 25.56
CA VAL A 71 1.91 -38.40 24.83
C VAL A 71 1.32 -37.53 23.71
N VAL A 72 1.14 -36.23 23.92
CA VAL A 72 0.66 -35.33 22.85
C VAL A 72 1.64 -35.31 21.68
N ILE A 73 2.94 -35.11 21.97
CA ILE A 73 3.97 -35.03 20.94
C ILE A 73 4.16 -36.37 20.21
N GLU A 74 4.13 -37.49 20.91
CA GLU A 74 4.25 -38.81 20.30
C GLU A 74 3.11 -39.12 19.33
N ASN A 75 1.89 -38.68 19.64
CA ASN A 75 0.70 -38.92 18.81
C ASN A 75 0.60 -38.02 17.56
N ILE A 76 1.30 -36.90 17.51
CA ILE A 76 1.35 -36.06 16.30
C ILE A 76 2.20 -36.76 15.23
N THR A 77 1.67 -36.95 14.03
CA THR A 77 2.37 -37.62 12.91
C THR A 77 2.55 -36.68 11.73
N GLU A 78 3.61 -36.89 10.94
CA GLU A 78 3.83 -36.13 9.71
C GLU A 78 2.77 -36.44 8.64
N PRO A 79 2.43 -35.47 7.76
CA PRO A 79 2.92 -34.09 7.76
C PRO A 79 2.30 -33.23 8.86
N TYR A 80 3.12 -32.42 9.54
CA TYR A 80 2.66 -31.51 10.60
C TYR A 80 1.86 -30.34 10.02
N ASN A 81 0.81 -29.92 10.73
CA ASN A 81 -0.03 -28.78 10.38
C ASN A 81 -0.15 -27.75 11.51
N ARG A 82 -0.89 -26.66 11.26
CA ARG A 82 -1.08 -25.58 12.24
C ARG A 82 -1.75 -26.03 13.53
N ALA A 83 -2.73 -26.93 13.46
CA ALA A 83 -3.41 -27.46 14.64
C ALA A 83 -2.45 -28.30 15.51
N ASP A 84 -1.52 -29.03 14.89
CA ASP A 84 -0.48 -29.77 15.60
C ASP A 84 0.47 -28.83 16.36
N ILE A 85 0.88 -27.72 15.72
CA ILE A 85 1.72 -26.69 16.34
C ILE A 85 1.03 -26.09 17.58
N GLU A 86 -0.25 -25.71 17.45
CA GLU A 86 -0.99 -25.13 18.58
C GLU A 86 -1.25 -26.15 19.70
N ALA A 87 -1.57 -27.41 19.36
CA ALA A 87 -1.71 -28.48 20.33
C ALA A 87 -0.40 -28.75 21.09
N ALA A 88 0.73 -28.79 20.37
CA ALA A 88 2.06 -28.98 20.94
C ALA A 88 2.46 -27.83 21.88
N LYS A 89 2.24 -26.57 21.46
CA LYS A 89 2.50 -25.38 22.29
C LYS A 89 1.64 -25.37 23.55
N ALA A 90 0.34 -25.62 23.41
CA ALA A 90 -0.58 -25.66 24.54
C ALA A 90 -0.24 -26.79 25.54
N ALA A 91 0.30 -27.91 25.06
CA ALA A 91 0.77 -28.98 25.92
C ALA A 91 2.10 -28.61 26.62
N TYR A 92 3.04 -27.98 25.91
CA TYR A 92 4.32 -27.54 26.47
C TYR A 92 4.15 -26.44 27.54
N GLU A 93 3.21 -25.52 27.33
CA GLU A 93 2.91 -24.43 28.28
C GLU A 93 2.39 -24.95 29.63
N LYS A 94 1.71 -26.11 29.63
CA LYS A 94 1.26 -26.77 30.86
C LYS A 94 2.40 -27.38 31.67
N VAL A 95 3.60 -27.56 31.10
CA VAL A 95 4.75 -28.11 31.81
C VAL A 95 5.40 -27.01 32.67
N PRO A 96 5.43 -27.17 34.01
CA PRO A 96 6.10 -26.22 34.88
C PRO A 96 7.57 -26.03 34.51
N GLN A 97 8.08 -24.80 34.68
CA GLN A 97 9.45 -24.45 34.29
C GLN A 97 10.52 -25.34 34.95
N SER A 98 10.31 -25.73 36.20
CA SER A 98 11.17 -26.67 36.96
C SER A 98 11.24 -28.07 36.34
N LEU A 99 10.18 -28.48 35.65
CA LEU A 99 10.04 -29.81 35.06
C LEU A 99 10.42 -29.90 33.57
N LYS A 100 10.63 -28.77 32.88
CA LYS A 100 11.04 -28.79 31.46
C LYS A 100 12.35 -29.55 31.21
N SER A 101 13.26 -29.56 32.19
CA SER A 101 14.50 -30.35 32.15
C SER A 101 14.30 -31.87 32.23
N LYS A 102 13.07 -32.33 32.52
CA LYS A 102 12.70 -33.74 32.62
C LYS A 102 12.08 -34.30 31.35
N ILE A 103 11.79 -33.44 30.37
CA ILE A 103 11.34 -33.87 29.05
C ILE A 103 12.52 -34.57 28.37
N SER A 104 12.26 -35.72 27.71
CA SER A 104 13.30 -36.45 26.99
C SER A 104 13.83 -35.64 25.79
N VAL A 105 15.05 -35.97 25.38
CA VAL A 105 15.68 -35.35 24.19
C VAL A 105 14.83 -35.61 22.96
N ASP A 106 14.42 -36.87 22.72
CA ASP A 106 13.62 -37.27 21.56
C ASP A 106 12.27 -36.53 21.48
N THR A 107 11.56 -36.37 22.62
CA THR A 107 10.31 -35.60 22.67
C THR A 107 10.56 -34.13 22.34
N MET A 108 11.64 -33.54 22.86
CA MET A 108 11.98 -32.15 22.54
C MET A 108 12.43 -31.95 21.09
N GLU A 109 13.15 -32.91 20.51
CA GLU A 109 13.52 -32.88 19.09
C GLU A 109 12.28 -32.92 18.20
N LYS A 110 11.33 -33.83 18.48
CA LYS A 110 10.07 -33.91 17.76
C LYS A 110 9.22 -32.64 17.95
N TYR A 111 9.15 -32.10 19.16
CA TYR A 111 8.49 -30.82 19.42
C TYR A 111 9.09 -29.68 18.59
N ASN A 112 10.42 -29.56 18.55
CA ASN A 112 11.10 -28.55 17.74
C ASN A 112 10.86 -28.76 16.24
N ALA A 113 10.79 -30.01 15.76
CA ALA A 113 10.44 -30.32 14.38
C ALA A 113 8.99 -29.90 14.04
N ILE A 114 8.04 -30.14 14.96
CA ILE A 114 6.66 -29.65 14.84
C ILE A 114 6.65 -28.12 14.75
N LEU A 115 7.33 -27.40 15.65
CA LEU A 115 7.39 -25.93 15.58
C LEU A 115 8.05 -25.42 14.29
N ALA A 116 9.11 -26.09 13.83
CA ALA A 116 9.84 -25.71 12.63
C ALA A 116 9.05 -25.94 11.33
N SER A 117 7.96 -26.71 11.38
CA SER A 117 7.04 -26.93 10.26
C SER A 117 6.12 -25.74 9.97
N ILE A 118 6.20 -24.69 10.78
CA ILE A 118 5.46 -23.44 10.60
C ILE A 118 5.55 -22.92 9.16
N ALA A 119 4.39 -22.77 8.53
CA ALA A 119 4.21 -22.33 7.16
C ALA A 119 3.11 -21.26 7.12
N PRO A 120 2.93 -20.50 6.02
CA PRO A 120 1.80 -19.59 5.86
C PRO A 120 0.47 -20.30 6.15
N ASP A 121 -0.51 -19.58 6.67
CA ASP A 121 -1.86 -20.12 6.86
C ASP A 121 -2.47 -20.56 5.52
N GLU A 122 -3.26 -21.63 5.58
CA GLU A 122 -4.18 -21.94 4.50
C GLU A 122 -5.24 -20.84 4.47
N PRO A 123 -5.49 -20.20 3.32
CA PRO A 123 -6.49 -19.18 3.25
C PRO A 123 -7.86 -19.75 3.65
N THR A 124 -8.60 -18.95 4.40
CA THR A 124 -9.92 -19.32 4.93
C THR A 124 -10.97 -18.30 4.50
N GLY A 125 -12.25 -18.63 4.66
CA GLY A 125 -13.35 -17.73 4.32
C GLY A 125 -14.33 -18.33 3.31
N GLU A 126 -15.61 -18.02 3.53
CA GLU A 126 -16.68 -18.40 2.61
C GLU A 126 -16.64 -17.52 1.37
N ARG A 127 -17.06 -18.08 0.23
CA ARG A 127 -17.18 -17.32 -1.01
C ARG A 127 -18.19 -16.18 -0.83
N PRO A 128 -17.80 -14.91 -1.09
CA PRO A 128 -18.70 -13.76 -0.96
C PRO A 128 -19.96 -13.93 -1.81
N ASN A 129 -21.11 -13.58 -1.25
CA ASN A 129 -22.37 -13.55 -2.01
C ASN A 129 -22.50 -12.24 -2.78
N VAL A 130 -21.93 -12.20 -3.98
CA VAL A 130 -21.93 -11.04 -4.88
C VAL A 130 -23.32 -10.70 -5.44
N GLU A 131 -24.31 -11.60 -5.37
CA GLU A 131 -25.68 -11.32 -5.83
C GLU A 131 -26.42 -10.33 -4.93
N ARG A 132 -25.96 -10.17 -3.67
CA ARG A 132 -26.53 -9.23 -2.71
C ARG A 132 -25.93 -7.83 -2.81
N MET A 133 -24.91 -7.65 -3.63
CA MET A 133 -24.22 -6.37 -3.78
C MET A 133 -25.06 -5.40 -4.62
N GLU A 134 -25.13 -4.15 -4.17
CA GLU A 134 -25.96 -3.14 -4.81
C GLU A 134 -25.31 -2.64 -6.10
N THR A 135 -25.99 -2.82 -7.23
CA THR A 135 -25.56 -2.28 -8.53
C THR A 135 -26.29 -0.98 -8.85
N THR A 136 -25.57 -0.02 -9.42
CA THR A 136 -26.13 1.27 -9.83
C THR A 136 -27.03 1.12 -11.04
N LYS A 137 -28.32 1.47 -10.88
CA LYS A 137 -29.29 1.47 -11.98
C LYS A 137 -29.16 2.74 -12.82
N VAL A 138 -28.25 2.74 -13.78
CA VAL A 138 -28.02 3.90 -14.65
C VAL A 138 -29.16 4.05 -15.67
N LYS A 139 -29.86 5.19 -15.60
CA LYS A 139 -30.87 5.57 -16.60
C LYS A 139 -30.19 6.32 -17.74
N TYR A 140 -30.33 5.86 -18.97
CA TYR A 140 -29.81 6.55 -20.14
C TYR A 140 -30.76 7.67 -20.59
N PRO A 141 -30.24 8.79 -21.13
CA PRO A 141 -31.06 9.86 -21.65
C PRO A 141 -32.04 9.36 -22.73
N ALA A 142 -33.25 9.93 -22.75
CA ALA A 142 -34.26 9.56 -23.72
C ALA A 142 -33.73 9.67 -25.17
N ALA A 143 -34.04 8.67 -26.01
CA ALA A 143 -33.59 8.54 -27.40
C ALA A 143 -32.07 8.35 -27.62
N VAL A 144 -31.30 8.11 -26.55
CA VAL A 144 -29.88 7.71 -26.60
C VAL A 144 -29.75 6.22 -26.27
N SER A 145 -29.50 5.39 -27.28
CA SER A 145 -29.22 3.95 -27.10
C SER A 145 -27.80 3.72 -26.58
N GLY A 146 -27.50 2.56 -25.98
CA GLY A 146 -26.13 2.19 -25.58
C GLY A 146 -25.09 2.34 -26.71
N LYS A 147 -25.42 1.93 -27.95
CA LYS A 147 -24.55 2.13 -29.13
C LYS A 147 -24.24 3.61 -29.44
N LYS A 148 -25.13 4.54 -29.08
CA LYS A 148 -24.88 5.98 -29.23
C LYS A 148 -23.97 6.48 -28.11
N ILE A 149 -24.05 5.90 -26.91
CA ILE A 149 -23.14 6.20 -25.81
C ILE A 149 -21.71 5.77 -26.18
N ASP A 150 -21.52 4.56 -26.70
CA ASP A 150 -20.19 4.09 -27.17
C ASP A 150 -19.58 5.08 -28.17
N LYS A 151 -20.35 5.46 -29.19
CA LYS A 151 -19.92 6.48 -30.17
C LYS A 151 -19.63 7.83 -29.52
N THR A 152 -20.33 8.19 -28.46
CA THR A 152 -20.10 9.45 -27.74
C THR A 152 -18.77 9.38 -26.99
N ILE A 153 -18.47 8.26 -26.33
CA ILE A 153 -17.16 8.00 -25.70
C ILE A 153 -16.04 8.13 -26.75
N ASP A 154 -16.17 7.47 -27.90
CA ASP A 154 -15.19 7.54 -29.00
C ASP A 154 -14.99 8.98 -29.50
N ASN A 155 -16.07 9.73 -29.63
CA ASN A 155 -16.03 11.12 -30.08
C ASN A 155 -15.40 12.05 -29.04
N VAL A 156 -15.64 11.82 -27.74
CA VAL A 156 -14.98 12.56 -26.65
C VAL A 156 -13.50 12.25 -26.63
N GLN A 157 -13.09 10.99 -26.76
CA GLN A 157 -11.68 10.62 -26.87
C GLN A 157 -11.02 11.31 -28.07
N THR A 158 -11.67 11.27 -29.23
CA THR A 158 -11.19 11.94 -30.45
C THR A 158 -11.03 13.45 -30.24
N LEU A 159 -11.98 14.07 -29.55
CA LEU A 159 -11.91 15.49 -29.21
C LEU A 159 -10.71 15.75 -28.30
N LEU A 160 -10.58 15.00 -27.20
CA LEU A 160 -9.46 15.15 -26.26
C LEU A 160 -8.10 14.99 -26.96
N TYR A 161 -7.97 14.01 -27.86
CA TYR A 161 -6.73 13.81 -28.61
C TYR A 161 -6.38 14.99 -29.49
N GLN A 162 -7.39 15.61 -30.10
CA GLN A 162 -7.20 16.82 -30.89
C GLN A 162 -6.93 18.05 -30.03
N LEU A 163 -7.54 18.18 -28.86
CA LEU A 163 -7.33 19.35 -28.00
C LEU A 163 -5.98 19.31 -27.28
N LEU A 164 -5.51 18.12 -26.90
CA LEU A 164 -4.26 17.91 -26.18
C LEU A 164 -3.06 17.62 -27.10
N ASP A 165 -3.24 17.73 -28.42
CA ASP A 165 -2.21 17.43 -29.42
C ASP A 165 -1.52 16.07 -29.19
N VAL A 166 -2.32 15.05 -28.84
CA VAL A 166 -1.82 13.70 -28.58
C VAL A 166 -1.09 13.20 -29.82
N PRO A 167 0.16 12.72 -29.69
CA PRO A 167 0.98 12.29 -30.81
C PRO A 167 0.37 11.07 -31.51
N SER A 168 0.89 10.74 -32.70
CA SER A 168 0.36 9.64 -33.51
C SER A 168 0.46 8.27 -32.83
N GLY A 169 1.42 8.08 -31.93
CA GLY A 169 1.53 6.89 -31.08
C GLY A 169 0.47 6.81 -29.97
N GLY A 170 -0.40 7.81 -29.86
CA GLY A 170 -1.54 7.83 -28.93
C GLY A 170 -1.13 8.07 -27.48
N MET A 171 -1.99 7.63 -26.55
CA MET A 171 -1.76 7.79 -25.12
C MET A 171 -0.52 7.01 -24.65
N SER A 172 -0.23 5.85 -25.24
CA SER A 172 0.97 5.06 -24.98
C SER A 172 2.25 5.89 -25.14
N GLN A 173 2.38 6.62 -26.25
CA GLN A 173 3.53 7.48 -26.48
C GLN A 173 3.60 8.63 -25.45
N LEU A 174 2.48 9.21 -25.04
CA LEU A 174 2.48 10.23 -23.97
C LEU A 174 2.90 9.67 -22.62
N VAL A 175 2.50 8.45 -22.27
CA VAL A 175 2.96 7.80 -21.04
C VAL A 175 4.45 7.53 -21.12
N SER A 176 4.92 6.99 -22.23
CA SER A 176 6.35 6.75 -22.47
C SER A 176 7.17 8.03 -22.36
N GLU A 177 6.80 9.09 -23.08
CA GLU A 177 7.58 10.33 -23.17
C GLU A 177 7.34 11.30 -22.00
N GLY A 178 6.22 11.18 -21.28
CA GLY A 178 5.82 12.11 -20.23
C GLY A 178 5.88 11.53 -18.82
N VAL A 179 5.68 10.22 -18.64
CA VAL A 179 5.67 9.56 -17.34
C VAL A 179 6.98 8.81 -17.10
N TYR A 180 7.43 7.99 -18.05
CA TYR A 180 8.63 7.16 -17.90
C TYR A 180 9.91 7.92 -18.19
N THR A 181 10.17 8.97 -17.42
CA THR A 181 11.29 9.89 -17.64
C THR A 181 12.14 10.07 -16.39
N ASN A 182 13.40 10.43 -16.59
CA ASN A 182 14.33 10.84 -15.52
C ASN A 182 13.76 12.04 -14.75
N TYR A 183 13.11 12.97 -15.46
CA TYR A 183 12.40 14.10 -14.87
C TYR A 183 11.33 13.64 -13.87
N THR A 184 10.49 12.66 -14.25
CA THR A 184 9.46 12.13 -13.35
C THR A 184 10.06 11.45 -12.13
N VAL A 185 11.19 10.74 -12.26
CA VAL A 185 11.91 10.18 -11.10
C VAL A 185 12.37 11.29 -10.14
N ALA A 186 12.95 12.37 -10.65
CA ALA A 186 13.31 13.53 -9.84
C ALA A 186 12.08 14.19 -9.20
N LEU A 187 10.97 14.32 -9.94
CA LEU A 187 9.73 14.87 -9.42
C LEU A 187 9.15 14.00 -8.29
N LEU A 188 9.18 12.68 -8.44
CA LEU A 188 8.80 11.74 -7.39
C LEU A 188 9.66 11.96 -6.14
N ALA A 189 10.97 12.10 -6.29
CA ALA A 189 11.86 12.37 -5.16
C ALA A 189 11.54 13.72 -4.48
N LYS A 190 11.32 14.78 -5.27
CA LYS A 190 10.91 16.12 -4.79
C LYS A 190 9.65 16.09 -3.96
N LYS A 191 8.69 15.22 -4.27
CA LYS A 191 7.46 15.09 -3.47
C LYS A 191 7.61 14.12 -2.30
N LEU A 192 8.28 12.99 -2.52
CA LEU A 192 8.40 11.91 -1.56
C LEU A 192 9.21 12.32 -0.32
N TYR A 193 10.38 12.92 -0.51
CA TYR A 193 11.31 13.18 0.60
C TYR A 193 10.82 14.26 1.57
N PRO A 194 10.21 15.38 1.13
CA PRO A 194 9.55 16.31 2.04
C PRO A 194 8.42 15.69 2.85
N LEU A 195 7.60 14.84 2.22
CA LEU A 195 6.52 14.12 2.92
C LEU A 195 7.09 13.19 4.00
N ILE A 196 8.09 12.38 3.65
CA ILE A 196 8.70 11.41 4.59
C ILE A 196 9.48 12.13 5.70
N GLY A 197 10.25 13.17 5.36
CA GLY A 197 11.00 13.98 6.33
C GLY A 197 10.11 14.70 7.32
N GLY A 198 8.88 15.07 6.92
CA GLY A 198 7.87 15.66 7.79
C GLY A 198 7.37 14.73 8.91
N ILE A 199 7.46 13.41 8.73
CA ILE A 199 7.00 12.43 9.73
C ILE A 199 7.95 12.39 10.93
N SER A 200 9.26 12.43 10.68
CA SER A 200 10.28 12.36 11.72
C SER A 200 11.64 12.83 11.20
N SER A 201 12.41 13.53 12.03
CA SER A 201 13.79 13.94 11.69
C SER A 201 14.72 12.76 11.41
N MET A 202 14.40 11.56 11.92
CA MET A 202 15.13 10.31 11.59
C MET A 202 15.01 9.92 10.11
N LEU A 203 13.93 10.33 9.44
CA LEU A 203 13.62 9.99 8.05
C LEU A 203 13.91 11.17 7.08
N ALA A 204 14.32 12.33 7.61
CA ALA A 204 14.70 13.52 6.85
C ALA A 204 16.06 13.33 6.14
N MET A 205 16.06 12.54 5.07
CA MET A 205 17.24 12.23 4.27
C MET A 205 17.46 13.27 3.16
N GLY A 206 18.70 13.68 2.93
CA GLY A 206 19.08 14.59 1.84
C GLY A 206 19.46 13.88 0.53
N PRO A 207 19.48 14.61 -0.60
CA PRO A 207 19.84 14.07 -1.92
C PRO A 207 21.19 13.36 -1.97
N GLU A 208 22.18 13.83 -1.20
CA GLU A 208 23.52 13.24 -1.12
C GLU A 208 23.52 11.81 -0.56
N LYS A 209 22.50 11.45 0.23
CA LYS A 209 22.33 10.08 0.75
C LYS A 209 21.89 9.11 -0.34
N LEU A 210 21.08 9.58 -1.29
CA LEU A 210 20.75 8.83 -2.50
C LEU A 210 21.97 8.72 -3.40
N ALA A 211 22.66 9.82 -3.65
CA ALA A 211 23.85 9.85 -4.49
C ALA A 211 24.91 8.81 -4.05
N ALA A 212 25.10 8.64 -2.74
CA ALA A 212 26.03 7.65 -2.18
C ALA A 212 25.64 6.17 -2.40
N LYS A 213 24.39 5.91 -2.82
CA LYS A 213 23.79 4.56 -2.98
C LYS A 213 23.43 4.23 -4.43
N LEU A 214 23.64 5.16 -5.36
CA LEU A 214 23.46 4.90 -6.79
C LEU A 214 24.71 4.26 -7.40
N ASP A 215 24.52 3.57 -8.52
CA ASP A 215 25.63 3.01 -9.28
C ASP A 215 26.49 4.15 -9.87
N LYS A 216 27.80 4.06 -9.69
CA LYS A 216 28.70 5.16 -10.04
C LYS A 216 28.93 5.31 -11.55
N GLU A 217 28.71 4.25 -12.31
CA GLU A 217 28.96 4.24 -13.74
C GLU A 217 27.68 4.62 -14.50
N SER A 218 26.58 3.93 -14.23
CA SER A 218 25.32 4.15 -14.94
C SER A 218 24.60 5.41 -14.49
N CYS A 219 24.71 5.81 -13.22
CA CYS A 219 23.97 6.95 -12.66
C CYS A 219 24.87 8.18 -12.40
N ALA A 220 25.98 8.33 -13.11
CA ALA A 220 26.94 9.41 -12.88
C ALA A 220 26.28 10.82 -12.96
N GLY A 221 25.38 11.02 -13.92
CA GLY A 221 24.63 12.28 -14.07
C GLY A 221 23.71 12.57 -12.89
N ALA A 222 22.93 11.58 -12.44
CA ALA A 222 22.08 11.74 -11.27
C ALA A 222 22.90 12.00 -9.99
N ILE A 223 24.05 11.33 -9.83
CA ILE A 223 24.96 11.56 -8.70
C ILE A 223 25.46 13.01 -8.69
N GLU A 224 25.84 13.56 -9.84
CA GLU A 224 26.24 14.97 -9.96
C GLU A 224 25.09 15.90 -9.59
N ALA A 225 23.90 15.69 -10.17
CA ALA A 225 22.70 16.49 -9.91
C ALA A 225 22.28 16.47 -8.43
N LEU A 226 22.25 15.29 -7.80
CA LEU A 226 21.90 15.14 -6.39
C LEU A 226 22.91 15.83 -5.48
N ASN A 227 24.21 15.71 -5.77
CA ASN A 227 25.24 16.41 -4.99
C ASN A 227 25.22 17.93 -5.21
N ALA A 228 24.88 18.40 -6.41
CA ALA A 228 24.69 19.81 -6.69
C ALA A 228 23.53 20.38 -5.87
N ALA A 229 22.36 19.72 -5.93
CA ALA A 229 21.18 20.09 -5.14
C ALA A 229 21.45 20.07 -3.63
N ALA A 230 22.18 19.04 -3.16
CA ALA A 230 22.59 18.95 -1.78
C ALA A 230 23.59 20.04 -1.36
N ASN A 231 24.16 20.84 -2.25
CA ASN A 231 25.08 21.94 -1.92
C ASN A 231 24.51 23.32 -2.25
N THR A 232 23.22 23.40 -2.59
CA THR A 232 22.53 24.67 -2.82
C THR A 232 22.61 25.58 -1.59
N LEU A 233 22.85 26.87 -1.86
CA LEU A 233 22.86 27.93 -0.85
C LEU A 233 21.57 28.77 -0.97
N ASP A 234 21.05 29.22 0.16
CA ASP A 234 19.97 30.19 0.25
C ASP A 234 20.47 31.62 -0.03
N GLU A 235 19.54 32.60 0.03
CA GLU A 235 19.82 34.02 -0.21
C GLU A 235 20.84 34.63 0.78
N ASP A 236 20.99 34.02 1.96
CA ASP A 236 21.96 34.42 2.99
C ASP A 236 23.33 33.74 2.79
N GLY A 237 23.50 32.92 1.74
CA GLY A 237 24.71 32.15 1.47
C GLY A 237 24.91 30.95 2.41
N LYS A 238 23.86 30.50 3.11
CA LYS A 238 23.88 29.30 3.94
C LYS A 238 23.34 28.11 3.16
N LYS A 239 23.84 26.92 3.49
CA LYS A 239 23.36 25.68 2.88
C LYS A 239 21.89 25.43 3.24
N VAL A 240 21.06 25.16 2.23
CA VAL A 240 19.65 24.76 2.46
C VAL A 240 19.60 23.44 3.24
N ASP A 241 18.54 23.23 4.02
CA ASP A 241 18.41 21.99 4.78
C ASP A 241 18.23 20.76 3.87
N SER A 242 18.52 19.58 4.41
CA SER A 242 18.53 18.33 3.65
C SER A 242 17.20 18.01 2.97
N VAL A 243 16.05 18.43 3.52
CA VAL A 243 14.74 18.16 2.94
C VAL A 243 14.44 19.16 1.83
N THR A 244 14.68 20.45 2.07
CA THR A 244 14.50 21.51 1.08
C THR A 244 15.44 21.34 -0.13
N ALA A 245 16.63 20.77 0.08
CA ALA A 245 17.59 20.48 -0.98
C ALA A 245 17.00 19.66 -2.15
N TRP A 246 15.99 18.82 -1.90
CA TRP A 246 15.36 18.02 -2.97
C TRP A 246 14.71 18.86 -4.06
N GLU A 247 14.16 20.04 -3.74
CA GLU A 247 13.50 20.92 -4.71
C GLU A 247 14.45 21.37 -5.84
N TYR A 248 15.76 21.41 -5.56
CA TYR A 248 16.80 21.82 -6.49
C TYR A 248 17.39 20.68 -7.33
N VAL A 249 16.85 19.46 -7.24
CA VAL A 249 17.31 18.34 -8.06
C VAL A 249 16.88 18.57 -9.51
N GLU A 250 17.85 18.75 -10.40
CA GLU A 250 17.62 18.90 -11.84
C GLU A 250 18.35 17.79 -12.59
N VAL A 251 17.60 17.03 -13.38
CA VAL A 251 18.13 15.87 -14.12
C VAL A 251 17.75 15.96 -15.59
N LYS A 252 18.52 15.24 -16.40
CA LYS A 252 18.38 15.11 -17.85
C LYS A 252 18.14 13.65 -18.23
N ASP A 253 17.72 13.45 -19.48
CA ASP A 253 17.59 12.12 -20.08
C ASP A 253 18.91 11.31 -19.98
N GLY A 254 18.86 10.18 -19.29
CA GLY A 254 20.01 9.30 -19.06
C GLY A 254 20.64 9.39 -17.67
N ASP A 255 20.30 10.41 -16.87
CA ASP A 255 21.03 10.70 -15.62
C ASP A 255 20.89 9.59 -14.56
N PHE A 256 19.72 8.96 -14.44
CA PHE A 256 19.48 7.80 -13.57
C PHE A 256 19.84 6.46 -14.25
N GLY A 257 20.59 6.48 -15.36
CA GLY A 257 21.07 5.28 -16.03
C GLY A 257 20.06 4.60 -16.97
N PHE A 258 18.96 5.29 -17.30
CA PHE A 258 17.99 4.84 -18.31
C PHE A 258 17.57 5.99 -19.23
N LYS A 259 17.10 5.64 -20.43
CA LYS A 259 16.59 6.61 -21.39
C LYS A 259 15.11 6.89 -21.19
N ASP A 260 14.71 8.15 -21.31
CA ASP A 260 13.31 8.55 -21.25
C ASP A 260 12.48 7.71 -22.25
N GLY A 261 11.38 7.15 -21.77
CA GLY A 261 10.57 6.14 -22.47
C GLY A 261 10.85 4.69 -22.07
N ASP A 262 11.94 4.39 -21.37
CA ASP A 262 12.21 3.05 -20.83
C ASP A 262 11.49 2.83 -19.50
N LYS A 263 10.36 2.12 -19.56
CA LYS A 263 9.55 1.73 -18.39
C LYS A 263 10.36 0.96 -17.35
N GLU A 264 11.13 -0.05 -17.77
CA GLU A 264 11.79 -0.94 -16.81
C GLU A 264 12.91 -0.20 -16.08
N GLY A 265 13.64 0.63 -16.82
CA GLY A 265 14.64 1.56 -16.28
C GLY A 265 14.01 2.62 -15.37
N PHE A 266 12.85 3.19 -15.74
CA PHE A 266 12.10 4.10 -14.89
C PHE A 266 11.68 3.44 -13.57
N LEU A 267 11.14 2.21 -13.61
CA LEU A 267 10.74 1.47 -12.41
C LEU A 267 11.94 1.17 -11.51
N ASP A 268 13.11 0.85 -12.08
CA ASP A 268 14.33 0.60 -11.31
C ASP A 268 14.83 1.89 -10.66
N ALA A 269 14.83 2.99 -11.40
CA ALA A 269 15.22 4.29 -10.89
C ALA A 269 14.26 4.78 -9.79
N ALA A 270 12.94 4.63 -9.98
CA ALA A 270 11.93 4.98 -8.97
C ALA A 270 12.04 4.13 -7.69
N ALA A 271 12.31 2.82 -7.82
CA ALA A 271 12.57 1.96 -6.66
C ALA A 271 13.86 2.36 -5.92
N SER A 272 14.90 2.75 -6.67
CA SER A 272 16.19 3.16 -6.10
C SER A 272 16.08 4.39 -5.17
N LEU A 273 15.07 5.24 -5.38
CA LEU A 273 14.77 6.38 -4.51
C LEU A 273 14.58 5.97 -3.05
N PHE A 274 14.25 4.72 -2.75
CA PHE A 274 14.03 4.25 -1.39
C PHE A 274 15.29 3.67 -0.72
N ARG A 275 16.40 3.48 -1.43
CA ARG A 275 17.65 2.93 -0.86
C ARG A 275 18.17 3.72 0.36
N PRO A 276 18.15 5.07 0.37
CA PRO A 276 18.53 5.86 1.56
C PRO A 276 17.63 5.62 2.76
N LEU A 277 16.39 5.23 2.50
CA LEU A 277 15.37 4.91 3.48
C LEU A 277 15.51 3.47 3.98
N SER A 278 16.68 2.83 3.88
CA SER A 278 16.95 1.53 4.52
C SER A 278 16.56 1.49 6.01
N LEU A 279 16.65 2.61 6.74
CA LEU A 279 16.15 2.73 8.12
C LEU A 279 14.62 2.52 8.23
N VAL A 280 13.85 2.77 7.16
CA VAL A 280 12.41 2.47 7.11
C VAL A 280 12.17 0.98 7.34
N THR A 281 13.09 0.10 6.94
CA THR A 281 12.96 -1.35 7.23
C THR A 281 13.10 -1.69 8.71
N MET A 282 13.61 -0.77 9.54
CA MET A 282 13.58 -0.92 11.00
C MET A 282 12.21 -0.58 11.59
N VAL A 283 11.40 0.20 10.88
CA VAL A 283 10.08 0.66 11.36
C VAL A 283 8.93 -0.05 10.65
N ILE A 284 9.10 -0.59 9.46
CA ILE A 284 8.11 -1.44 8.80
C ILE A 284 8.79 -2.62 8.12
N THR A 285 8.20 -3.80 8.29
CA THR A 285 8.64 -5.03 7.62
C THR A 285 7.56 -5.43 6.63
N PHE A 286 7.91 -5.47 5.34
CA PHE A 286 7.00 -5.88 4.28
C PHE A 286 6.95 -7.40 4.15
N GLU A 287 8.08 -8.05 4.44
CA GLU A 287 8.27 -9.49 4.42
C GLU A 287 7.55 -10.21 5.56
N ASN A 288 7.12 -11.43 5.30
CA ASN A 288 6.60 -12.32 6.32
C ASN A 288 7.74 -12.83 7.20
N LYS A 289 7.42 -13.19 8.44
CA LYS A 289 8.37 -13.75 9.40
C LYS A 289 7.89 -15.10 9.93
N ALA A 290 8.69 -16.14 9.69
CA ALA A 290 8.50 -17.44 10.29
C ALA A 290 9.50 -17.65 11.45
N ASP A 291 9.00 -17.68 12.69
CA ASP A 291 9.78 -18.08 13.87
C ASP A 291 9.65 -19.59 14.08
N LYS A 292 10.58 -20.34 13.48
CA LYS A 292 10.65 -21.81 13.58
C LYS A 292 10.91 -22.31 15.01
N THR A 293 11.37 -21.45 15.92
CA THR A 293 11.61 -21.81 17.32
C THR A 293 10.37 -21.65 18.19
N LYS A 294 9.43 -20.79 17.79
CA LYS A 294 8.16 -20.56 18.49
C LYS A 294 6.95 -21.16 17.76
N GLY A 295 7.13 -21.61 16.53
CA GLY A 295 6.02 -22.05 15.67
C GLY A 295 5.06 -20.90 15.37
N THR A 296 5.57 -19.69 15.14
CA THR A 296 4.73 -18.52 14.83
C THR A 296 5.04 -17.97 13.46
N TYR A 297 3.99 -17.74 12.67
CA TYR A 297 4.05 -17.05 11.39
C TYR A 297 3.43 -15.66 11.55
N THR A 298 4.08 -14.62 11.05
CA THR A 298 3.56 -13.24 11.10
C THR A 298 3.63 -12.66 9.70
N TYR A 299 2.49 -12.16 9.22
CA TYR A 299 2.40 -11.51 7.92
C TYR A 299 2.98 -10.10 7.94
N GLY A 300 3.83 -9.81 6.96
CA GLY A 300 4.40 -8.48 6.75
C GLY A 300 3.38 -7.52 6.15
N ALA A 301 3.79 -6.27 5.95
CA ALA A 301 2.92 -5.22 5.39
C ALA A 301 2.51 -5.46 3.93
N TYR A 302 3.27 -6.25 3.16
CA TYR A 302 2.90 -6.54 1.77
C TYR A 302 1.59 -7.36 1.68
N GLU A 303 1.33 -8.24 2.66
CA GLU A 303 0.06 -8.99 2.74
C GLU A 303 -1.16 -8.07 2.76
N ASP A 304 -1.07 -6.93 3.47
CA ASP A 304 -2.20 -5.98 3.56
C ASP A 304 -2.38 -5.17 2.26
N LEU A 305 -1.38 -5.12 1.37
CA LEU A 305 -1.49 -4.41 0.08
C LEU A 305 -2.19 -5.26 -0.99
N ILE A 306 -2.10 -6.60 -0.88
CA ILE A 306 -2.64 -7.53 -1.88
C ILE A 306 -4.13 -7.27 -2.16
N PRO A 307 -5.02 -7.11 -1.14
CA PRO A 307 -6.44 -6.89 -1.41
C PRO A 307 -6.74 -5.63 -2.25
N ILE A 308 -5.91 -4.57 -2.13
CA ILE A 308 -6.04 -3.37 -2.97
C ILE A 308 -5.72 -3.72 -4.42
N PHE A 309 -4.61 -4.43 -4.66
CA PHE A 309 -4.22 -4.84 -6.02
C PHE A 309 -5.24 -5.78 -6.64
N GLU A 310 -5.81 -6.69 -5.86
CA GLU A 310 -6.84 -7.62 -6.30
C GLU A 310 -8.15 -6.92 -6.66
N ALA A 311 -8.62 -5.97 -5.83
CA ALA A 311 -9.83 -5.20 -6.13
C ALA A 311 -9.70 -4.34 -7.39
N LEU A 312 -8.48 -3.89 -7.70
CA LEU A 312 -8.15 -3.18 -8.94
C LEU A 312 -7.89 -4.12 -10.13
N GLU A 313 -7.93 -5.43 -9.87
CA GLU A 313 -7.64 -6.52 -10.82
C GLU A 313 -6.29 -6.34 -11.51
N ILE A 314 -5.26 -6.03 -10.71
CA ILE A 314 -3.90 -6.00 -11.24
C ILE A 314 -3.43 -7.43 -11.46
N GLU A 315 -2.91 -7.69 -12.65
CA GLU A 315 -2.37 -8.99 -13.00
C GLU A 315 -1.01 -9.25 -12.32
N ASN A 316 -0.64 -10.51 -12.17
CA ASN A 316 0.69 -10.96 -11.71
C ASN A 316 1.10 -10.45 -10.30
N VAL A 317 0.14 -10.15 -9.43
CA VAL A 317 0.40 -9.84 -8.02
C VAL A 317 1.00 -11.06 -7.33
N MET A 318 2.14 -10.87 -6.67
CA MET A 318 2.79 -11.93 -5.90
C MET A 318 2.00 -12.22 -4.63
N SER A 319 1.97 -13.47 -4.18
CA SER A 319 1.61 -13.75 -2.79
C SER A 319 2.67 -13.19 -1.83
N SER A 320 2.32 -12.90 -0.58
CA SER A 320 3.28 -12.38 0.39
C SER A 320 4.45 -13.33 0.68
N ASP A 321 4.25 -14.63 0.51
CA ASP A 321 5.31 -15.65 0.61
C ASP A 321 6.29 -15.59 -0.58
N GLU A 322 5.78 -15.46 -1.81
CA GLU A 322 6.62 -15.27 -3.00
C GLU A 322 7.40 -13.96 -2.91
N TYR A 323 6.75 -12.89 -2.47
CA TYR A 323 7.38 -11.60 -2.21
C TYR A 323 8.52 -11.71 -1.18
N THR A 324 8.26 -12.39 -0.07
CA THR A 324 9.26 -12.62 1.00
C THR A 324 10.46 -13.40 0.45
N LYS A 325 10.22 -14.50 -0.26
CA LYS A 325 11.27 -15.32 -0.88
C LYS A 325 12.11 -14.54 -1.89
N ALA A 326 11.47 -13.68 -2.68
CA ALA A 326 12.16 -12.84 -3.67
C ALA A 326 13.15 -11.85 -3.00
N ILE A 327 12.81 -11.33 -1.82
CA ILE A 327 13.68 -10.42 -1.06
C ILE A 327 14.77 -11.19 -0.30
N GLU A 328 14.46 -12.37 0.23
CA GLU A 328 15.44 -13.23 0.91
C GLU A 328 16.51 -13.77 -0.05
N ALA A 329 16.19 -13.89 -1.34
CA ALA A 329 17.12 -14.35 -2.37
C ALA A 329 18.26 -13.36 -2.67
N VAL A 330 18.15 -12.10 -2.24
CA VAL A 330 19.20 -11.08 -2.40
C VAL A 330 19.87 -10.78 -1.06
N SER A 331 21.18 -10.50 -1.07
CA SER A 331 21.98 -10.28 0.15
C SER A 331 22.30 -8.80 0.42
N SER A 332 22.49 -8.01 -0.63
CA SER A 332 22.75 -6.57 -0.57
C SER A 332 21.56 -5.82 0.04
N SER A 333 21.84 -4.88 0.95
CA SER A 333 20.79 -4.07 1.59
C SER A 333 20.07 -3.16 0.59
N ASP A 334 20.77 -2.69 -0.45
CA ASP A 334 20.21 -1.80 -1.45
C ASP A 334 19.33 -2.59 -2.42
N ASP A 335 19.82 -3.75 -2.88
CA ASP A 335 19.04 -4.68 -3.72
C ASP A 335 17.77 -5.16 -3.01
N LYS A 336 17.86 -5.43 -1.70
CA LYS A 336 16.68 -5.74 -0.88
C LYS A 336 15.66 -4.62 -0.88
N MET A 337 16.10 -3.36 -0.86
CA MET A 337 15.18 -2.22 -0.89
C MET A 337 14.50 -2.11 -2.25
N ASP A 338 15.26 -2.22 -3.34
CA ASP A 338 14.69 -2.20 -4.69
C ASP A 338 13.67 -3.32 -4.86
N ARG A 339 13.99 -4.54 -4.38
CA ARG A 339 13.10 -5.70 -4.39
C ARG A 339 11.88 -5.55 -3.50
N ARG A 340 11.91 -4.70 -2.47
CA ARG A 340 10.72 -4.40 -1.67
C ARG A 340 9.74 -3.50 -2.40
N ILE A 341 10.27 -2.49 -3.10
CA ILE A 341 9.46 -1.42 -3.68
C ILE A 341 9.00 -1.74 -5.09
N ARG A 342 9.85 -2.37 -5.92
CA ARG A 342 9.50 -2.66 -7.33
C ARG A 342 8.21 -3.48 -7.46
N PRO A 343 7.95 -4.55 -6.67
CA PRO A 343 6.69 -5.29 -6.72
C PRO A 343 5.46 -4.52 -6.25
N ILE A 344 5.63 -3.34 -5.63
CA ILE A 344 4.54 -2.42 -5.27
C ILE A 344 4.30 -1.44 -6.41
N LEU A 345 5.36 -0.91 -7.03
CA LEU A 345 5.26 0.07 -8.12
C LEU A 345 4.86 -0.56 -9.45
N ALA A 346 5.47 -1.68 -9.84
CA ALA A 346 5.29 -2.28 -11.16
C ALA A 346 3.81 -2.61 -11.47
N PRO A 347 3.02 -3.21 -10.55
CA PRO A 347 1.60 -3.45 -10.76
C PRO A 347 0.81 -2.15 -11.06
N ILE A 348 1.13 -1.06 -10.35
CA ILE A 348 0.46 0.25 -10.53
C ILE A 348 0.74 0.81 -11.93
N PHE A 349 1.99 0.75 -12.39
CA PHE A 349 2.35 1.24 -13.73
C PHE A 349 1.90 0.31 -14.86
N GLU A 350 1.72 -0.99 -14.58
CA GLU A 350 1.08 -1.92 -15.52
C GLU A 350 -0.39 -1.57 -15.76
N LEU A 351 -1.12 -1.08 -14.75
CA LEU A 351 -2.47 -0.52 -14.94
C LEU A 351 -2.45 0.72 -15.84
N VAL A 352 -1.49 1.64 -15.62
CA VAL A 352 -1.34 2.84 -16.45
C VAL A 352 -1.13 2.46 -17.91
N ASP A 353 -0.23 1.50 -18.17
CA ASP A 353 0.03 0.97 -19.50
C ASP A 353 -1.18 0.25 -20.10
N SER A 354 -1.90 -0.55 -19.32
CA SER A 354 -3.08 -1.27 -19.79
C SER A 354 -4.13 -0.31 -20.35
N VAL A 355 -4.38 0.81 -19.64
CA VAL A 355 -5.27 1.87 -20.11
C VAL A 355 -4.68 2.61 -21.31
N ALA A 356 -3.40 3.00 -21.25
CA ALA A 356 -2.77 3.81 -22.29
C ALA A 356 -2.57 3.08 -23.62
N ASN A 357 -2.33 1.76 -23.57
CA ASN A 357 -2.13 0.89 -24.72
C ASN A 357 -3.46 0.33 -25.28
N ALA A 358 -4.58 0.54 -24.59
CA ALA A 358 -5.88 0.12 -25.10
C ALA A 358 -6.20 0.80 -26.44
N LYS A 359 -6.91 0.10 -27.32
CA LYS A 359 -7.39 0.68 -28.59
C LYS A 359 -8.31 1.89 -28.38
N ALA A 360 -9.02 1.90 -27.25
CA ALA A 360 -9.89 3.00 -26.81
C ALA A 360 -9.59 3.33 -25.33
N PRO A 361 -8.53 4.12 -25.04
CA PRO A 361 -8.10 4.40 -23.67
C PRO A 361 -9.17 5.05 -22.79
N LEU A 362 -10.04 5.90 -23.34
CA LEU A 362 -11.14 6.46 -22.56
C LEU A 362 -12.16 5.39 -22.17
N ASN A 363 -12.45 4.44 -23.07
CA ASN A 363 -13.33 3.32 -22.75
C ASN A 363 -12.70 2.42 -21.67
N ALA A 364 -11.42 2.06 -21.82
CA ALA A 364 -10.69 1.29 -20.82
C ALA A 364 -10.67 1.99 -19.44
N LEU A 365 -10.48 3.31 -19.42
CA LEU A 365 -10.59 4.10 -18.20
C LEU A 365 -12.01 4.03 -17.60
N MET A 366 -13.07 4.12 -18.41
CA MET A 366 -14.45 3.99 -17.92
C MET A 366 -14.78 2.58 -17.42
N GLU A 367 -14.10 1.54 -17.89
CA GLU A 367 -14.21 0.17 -17.35
C GLU A 367 -13.40 0.00 -16.06
N PHE A 368 -12.32 0.76 -15.90
CA PHE A 368 -11.47 0.73 -14.71
C PHE A 368 -12.03 1.57 -13.55
N LEU A 369 -12.65 2.72 -13.82
CA LEU A 369 -13.18 3.63 -12.79
C LEU A 369 -14.10 2.94 -11.76
N PRO A 370 -15.03 2.04 -12.14
CA PRO A 370 -15.84 1.30 -11.16
C PRO A 370 -15.00 0.49 -10.17
N LYS A 371 -13.85 -0.07 -10.58
CA LYS A 371 -12.95 -0.83 -9.69
C LYS A 371 -12.33 0.05 -8.62
N VAL A 372 -11.80 1.20 -9.05
CA VAL A 372 -11.25 2.22 -8.13
C VAL A 372 -12.34 2.72 -7.19
N ALA A 373 -13.51 3.05 -7.73
CA ALA A 373 -14.64 3.55 -6.96
C ALA A 373 -15.10 2.51 -5.91
N TYR A 374 -15.18 1.24 -6.28
CA TYR A 374 -15.50 0.15 -5.34
C TYR A 374 -14.46 0.01 -4.24
N ALA A 375 -13.16 -0.01 -4.58
CA ALA A 375 -12.09 -0.14 -3.61
C ALA A 375 -12.07 1.03 -2.60
N VAL A 376 -12.49 2.22 -3.02
CA VAL A 376 -12.64 3.41 -2.17
C VAL A 376 -13.93 3.36 -1.35
N ASP A 377 -15.08 3.17 -2.00
CA ASP A 377 -16.41 3.27 -1.38
C ASP A 377 -16.66 2.16 -0.34
N SER A 378 -16.12 0.96 -0.59
CA SER A 378 -16.14 -0.14 0.38
C SER A 378 -15.25 0.10 1.60
N GLY A 379 -14.40 1.12 1.58
CA GLY A 379 -13.40 1.40 2.60
C GLY A 379 -12.18 0.49 2.54
N LEU A 380 -12.08 -0.40 1.53
CA LEU A 380 -10.98 -1.35 1.38
C LEU A 380 -9.61 -0.65 1.37
N VAL A 381 -9.43 0.37 0.51
CA VAL A 381 -8.16 1.11 0.41
C VAL A 381 -7.77 1.70 1.77
N ASN A 382 -8.72 2.35 2.45
CA ASN A 382 -8.45 2.97 3.75
C ASN A 382 -8.09 1.93 4.81
N THR A 383 -8.87 0.86 4.94
CA THR A 383 -8.61 -0.22 5.91
C THR A 383 -7.23 -0.84 5.72
N GLN A 384 -6.88 -1.18 4.48
CA GLN A 384 -5.63 -1.86 4.17
C GLN A 384 -4.42 -0.93 4.36
N VAL A 385 -4.49 0.32 3.92
CA VAL A 385 -3.41 1.30 4.16
C VAL A 385 -3.26 1.59 5.67
N GLN A 386 -4.36 1.65 6.42
CA GLN A 386 -4.31 1.81 7.88
C GLN A 386 -3.71 0.59 8.58
N ALA A 387 -3.89 -0.63 8.05
CA ALA A 387 -3.20 -1.82 8.56
C ALA A 387 -1.67 -1.73 8.35
N VAL A 388 -1.24 -1.28 7.16
CA VAL A 388 0.17 -0.99 6.85
C VAL A 388 0.73 0.08 7.80
N ILE A 389 0.01 1.19 7.99
CA ILE A 389 0.39 2.26 8.94
C ILE A 389 0.47 1.72 10.37
N GLY A 390 -0.47 0.86 10.78
CA GLY A 390 -0.48 0.21 12.09
C GLY A 390 0.74 -0.69 12.35
N LYS A 391 1.35 -1.22 11.29
CA LYS A 391 2.61 -1.99 11.36
C LYS A 391 3.86 -1.12 11.48
N LEU A 392 3.73 0.22 11.41
CA LEU A 392 4.84 1.13 11.70
C LEU A 392 5.23 1.07 13.19
N GLY A 393 6.45 0.61 13.44
CA GLY A 393 7.09 0.59 14.74
C GLY A 393 7.54 1.96 15.24
N MET A 394 8.18 1.96 16.41
CA MET A 394 8.77 3.15 17.06
C MET A 394 7.79 4.32 17.28
N GLY A 395 6.48 4.05 17.35
CA GLY A 395 5.44 5.07 17.53
C GLY A 395 5.26 6.01 16.34
N LEU A 396 5.73 5.62 15.14
CA LEU A 396 5.51 6.41 13.92
C LEU A 396 4.09 6.30 13.39
N SER A 397 3.37 5.22 13.70
CA SER A 397 1.97 5.03 13.28
C SER A 397 1.07 6.20 13.71
N SER A 398 1.26 6.74 14.92
CA SER A 398 0.49 7.89 15.42
C SER A 398 0.87 9.24 14.80
N LYS A 399 1.90 9.28 13.96
CA LYS A 399 2.37 10.49 13.27
C LYS A 399 1.93 10.57 11.81
N VAL A 400 1.37 9.49 11.28
CA VAL A 400 0.84 9.43 9.92
C VAL A 400 -0.67 9.63 10.00
N ASP A 401 -1.12 10.81 9.61
CA ASP A 401 -2.54 11.12 9.47
C ASP A 401 -2.90 11.06 7.97
N LEU A 402 -3.48 9.94 7.56
CA LEU A 402 -3.81 9.68 6.15
C LEU A 402 -5.23 9.08 6.06
N ASP A 403 -6.18 9.93 5.72
CA ASP A 403 -7.56 9.51 5.44
C ASP A 403 -7.71 9.20 3.94
N LEU A 404 -7.91 7.92 3.61
CA LEU A 404 -8.19 7.45 2.25
C LEU A 404 -9.64 6.97 2.09
N THR A 405 -10.54 7.38 2.99
CA THR A 405 -11.98 7.28 2.73
C THR A 405 -12.36 8.16 1.54
N THR A 406 -13.56 8.01 1.01
CA THR A 406 -14.08 8.88 -0.07
C THR A 406 -13.99 10.37 0.30
N SER A 407 -14.22 10.70 1.57
CA SER A 407 -14.10 12.05 2.11
C SER A 407 -12.64 12.54 2.12
N GLY A 408 -11.72 11.73 2.62
CA GLY A 408 -10.30 12.05 2.66
C GLY A 408 -9.69 12.19 1.26
N LEU A 409 -10.07 11.32 0.32
CA LEU A 409 -9.66 11.42 -1.09
C LEU A 409 -10.16 12.70 -1.75
N PHE A 410 -11.38 13.15 -1.43
CA PHE A 410 -11.85 14.45 -1.90
C PHE A 410 -10.94 15.59 -1.37
N ASP A 411 -10.60 15.57 -0.08
CA ASP A 411 -9.77 16.60 0.54
C ASP A 411 -8.34 16.61 -0.04
N LEU A 412 -7.86 15.46 -0.54
CA LEU A 412 -6.59 15.35 -1.27
C LEU A 412 -6.69 15.85 -2.73
N VAL A 413 -7.75 15.48 -3.46
CA VAL A 413 -7.86 15.71 -4.90
C VAL A 413 -8.40 17.10 -5.25
N ALA A 414 -9.38 17.61 -4.49
CA ALA A 414 -10.02 18.89 -4.81
C ALA A 414 -9.04 20.07 -4.85
N PRO A 415 -8.09 20.22 -3.90
CA PRO A 415 -7.09 21.28 -3.96
C PRO A 415 -6.14 21.14 -5.15
N LEU A 416 -5.81 19.92 -5.57
CA LEU A 416 -4.96 19.69 -6.74
C LEU A 416 -5.65 20.18 -8.01
N ILE A 417 -6.95 19.90 -8.17
CA ILE A 417 -7.76 20.34 -9.32
C ILE A 417 -7.94 21.87 -9.31
N GLU A 418 -8.18 22.47 -8.15
CA GLU A 418 -8.30 23.92 -8.01
C GLU A 418 -7.00 24.64 -8.42
N LYS A 419 -5.85 24.05 -8.07
CA LYS A 419 -4.51 24.61 -8.28
C LYS A 419 -3.81 24.18 -9.57
N ILE A 420 -4.50 23.51 -10.50
CA ILE A 420 -3.91 23.20 -11.81
C ILE A 420 -3.52 24.51 -12.49
N GLU A 421 -2.23 24.71 -12.70
CA GLU A 421 -1.71 25.87 -13.40
C GLU A 421 -1.90 25.69 -14.92
N ILE A 422 -2.59 26.63 -15.53
CA ILE A 422 -2.83 26.68 -16.98
C ILE A 422 -1.78 27.56 -17.67
N LYS A 423 -1.26 28.55 -16.96
CA LYS A 423 -0.16 29.41 -17.42
C LYS A 423 0.72 29.79 -16.23
N ALA A 424 2.02 29.59 -16.36
CA ALA A 424 2.99 30.00 -15.36
C ALA A 424 2.96 31.51 -15.11
N ALA A 425 3.36 31.87 -13.89
CA ALA A 425 3.65 33.24 -13.55
C ALA A 425 4.74 33.79 -14.49
N GLU A 426 4.59 35.03 -14.92
CA GLU A 426 5.66 35.74 -15.64
C GLU A 426 6.52 36.45 -14.60
N THR A 427 7.83 36.19 -14.61
CA THR A 427 8.77 36.81 -13.68
C THR A 427 9.70 37.79 -14.41
N ASP A 428 10.17 38.82 -13.70
CA ASP A 428 11.23 39.70 -14.20
C ASP A 428 12.62 39.01 -14.15
N GLU A 429 13.66 39.70 -14.63
CA GLU A 429 15.06 39.22 -14.62
C GLU A 429 15.61 38.98 -13.19
N GLN A 430 14.91 39.45 -12.16
CA GLN A 430 15.24 39.27 -10.75
C GLN A 430 14.38 38.18 -10.08
N GLY A 431 13.50 37.51 -10.83
CA GLY A 431 12.63 36.46 -10.32
C GLY A 431 11.36 36.94 -9.62
N ASN A 432 11.04 38.24 -9.65
CA ASN A 432 9.81 38.75 -9.06
C ASN A 432 8.63 38.52 -10.00
N GLU A 433 7.51 38.05 -9.46
CA GLU A 433 6.26 37.85 -10.20
C GLU A 433 5.70 39.18 -10.72
N THR A 434 5.60 39.31 -12.04
CA THR A 434 5.03 40.47 -12.74
C THR A 434 3.61 40.20 -13.24
N VAL A 435 3.31 38.94 -13.57
CA VAL A 435 1.96 38.46 -13.88
C VAL A 435 1.73 37.16 -13.11
N PRO A 436 0.65 37.05 -12.32
CA PRO A 436 0.38 35.84 -11.55
C PRO A 436 0.07 34.64 -12.44
N ALA A 437 0.41 33.47 -11.92
CA ALA A 437 0.02 32.20 -12.53
C ALA A 437 -1.51 32.12 -12.71
N VAL A 438 -1.94 31.58 -13.85
CA VAL A 438 -3.35 31.40 -14.16
C VAL A 438 -3.75 29.99 -13.76
N LEU A 439 -4.52 29.88 -12.68
CA LEU A 439 -5.02 28.60 -12.20
C LEU A 439 -6.35 28.24 -12.86
N LEU A 440 -6.61 26.93 -13.00
CA LEU A 440 -7.86 26.37 -13.49
C LEU A 440 -9.02 26.80 -12.57
N GLY A 441 -8.82 26.73 -11.25
CA GLY A 441 -9.73 27.29 -10.25
C GLY A 441 -11.12 26.64 -10.21
N LEU A 442 -11.21 25.37 -10.60
CA LEU A 442 -12.44 24.60 -10.47
C LEU A 442 -12.65 24.22 -9.01
N LYS A 443 -13.83 24.53 -8.47
CA LYS A 443 -14.27 24.11 -7.16
C LYS A 443 -15.18 22.90 -7.29
N LEU A 444 -14.86 21.84 -6.57
CA LEU A 444 -15.64 20.62 -6.54
C LEU A 444 -16.49 20.56 -5.27
N ASP A 445 -17.64 19.91 -5.34
CA ASP A 445 -18.51 19.70 -4.20
C ASP A 445 -18.29 18.30 -3.60
N LYS A 446 -18.05 18.26 -2.28
CA LYS A 446 -17.72 17.03 -1.56
C LYS A 446 -18.85 16.01 -1.56
N GLU A 447 -20.09 16.47 -1.42
CA GLU A 447 -21.26 15.58 -1.39
C GLU A 447 -21.51 14.98 -2.77
N LYS A 448 -21.40 15.79 -3.83
CA LYS A 448 -21.52 15.31 -5.21
C LYS A 448 -20.40 14.34 -5.58
N PHE A 449 -19.16 14.61 -5.18
CA PHE A 449 -18.04 13.69 -5.38
C PHE A 449 -18.28 12.36 -4.67
N THR A 450 -18.67 12.41 -3.39
CA THR A 450 -18.94 11.20 -2.59
C THR A 450 -20.03 10.36 -3.24
N LYS A 451 -21.13 11.00 -3.66
CA LYS A 451 -22.21 10.32 -4.37
C LYS A 451 -21.74 9.75 -5.70
N ALA A 452 -20.91 10.47 -6.46
CA ALA A 452 -20.39 9.99 -7.74
C ALA A 452 -19.50 8.74 -7.56
N ILE A 453 -18.66 8.71 -6.53
CA ILE A 453 -17.86 7.53 -6.19
C ILE A 453 -18.77 6.34 -5.83
N HIS A 454 -19.78 6.55 -4.98
CA HIS A 454 -20.74 5.51 -4.64
C HIS A 454 -21.52 4.98 -5.87
N ASP A 455 -22.03 5.88 -6.71
CA ASP A 455 -22.74 5.51 -7.94
C ASP A 455 -21.81 4.80 -8.94
N LEU A 456 -20.52 5.19 -9.03
CA LEU A 456 -19.52 4.51 -9.88
C LEU A 456 -19.16 3.11 -9.34
N ALA A 457 -19.10 2.93 -8.02
CA ALA A 457 -18.77 1.66 -7.38
C ALA A 457 -19.78 0.55 -7.73
N GLY A 458 -21.01 0.91 -8.10
CA GLY A 458 -22.04 -0.01 -8.58
C GLY A 458 -22.18 -0.11 -10.11
N CYS A 459 -21.31 0.55 -10.91
CA CYS A 459 -21.38 0.54 -12.37
C CYS A 459 -20.69 -0.68 -12.99
N GLY A 460 -21.27 -1.87 -12.81
CA GLY A 460 -20.70 -3.10 -13.35
C GLY A 460 -21.32 -4.34 -12.74
N LYS A 461 -20.63 -5.46 -12.92
CA LYS A 461 -21.02 -6.76 -12.35
C LYS A 461 -19.97 -7.21 -11.34
N TYR A 462 -20.41 -7.45 -10.11
CA TYR A 462 -19.54 -8.01 -9.08
C TYR A 462 -19.20 -9.47 -9.35
N THR A 463 -17.95 -9.83 -9.13
CA THR A 463 -17.44 -11.19 -9.22
C THR A 463 -16.68 -11.54 -7.95
N ALA A 464 -16.68 -12.83 -7.59
CA ALA A 464 -15.92 -13.36 -6.47
C ALA A 464 -14.83 -14.26 -7.02
N ASN A 465 -13.58 -13.84 -6.81
CA ASN A 465 -12.37 -14.44 -7.38
C ASN A 465 -11.48 -14.99 -6.27
N GLN A 466 -10.61 -15.94 -6.61
CA GLN A 466 -9.66 -16.50 -5.64
C GLN A 466 -8.57 -15.49 -5.33
N SER A 467 -8.29 -15.29 -4.05
CA SER A 467 -7.24 -14.39 -3.59
C SER A 467 -5.89 -15.10 -3.50
N VAL A 468 -4.81 -14.37 -3.80
CA VAL A 468 -3.43 -14.75 -3.51
C VAL A 468 -2.99 -14.31 -2.12
N ALA A 469 -3.77 -13.46 -1.45
CA ALA A 469 -3.62 -13.19 -0.03
C ALA A 469 -3.85 -14.48 0.75
N ARG A 470 -3.05 -14.71 1.77
CA ARG A 470 -3.13 -15.91 2.61
C ARG A 470 -4.16 -15.75 3.73
N GLY A 471 -4.58 -14.52 4.05
CA GLY A 471 -5.64 -14.25 5.02
C GLY A 471 -7.07 -14.52 4.51
N GLU A 472 -7.30 -14.48 3.20
CA GLU A 472 -8.64 -14.59 2.59
C GLU A 472 -8.62 -15.56 1.41
N ASN A 473 -9.63 -16.43 1.29
CA ASN A 473 -9.76 -17.30 0.11
C ASN A 473 -10.29 -16.58 -1.13
N TRP A 474 -10.96 -15.45 -0.92
CA TRP A 474 -11.75 -14.80 -1.95
C TRP A 474 -11.69 -13.30 -1.81
N TYR A 475 -11.59 -12.61 -2.93
CA TYR A 475 -11.85 -11.17 -3.01
C TYR A 475 -13.01 -10.90 -3.95
N VAL A 476 -13.56 -9.69 -3.83
CA VAL A 476 -14.58 -9.19 -4.73
C VAL A 476 -13.96 -8.16 -5.66
N SER A 477 -14.22 -8.31 -6.95
CA SER A 477 -13.96 -7.28 -7.95
C SER A 477 -15.22 -6.91 -8.71
N ILE A 478 -15.10 -5.91 -9.59
CA ILE A 478 -16.18 -5.43 -10.43
C ILE A 478 -15.74 -5.40 -11.89
N ASP A 479 -16.45 -6.16 -12.72
CA ASP A 479 -16.39 -6.03 -14.17
C ASP A 479 -17.09 -4.72 -14.55
N GLY A 480 -16.32 -3.64 -14.68
CA GLY A 480 -16.86 -2.30 -14.92
C GLY A 480 -17.60 -2.17 -16.25
N ASN A 481 -18.75 -1.51 -16.23
CA ASN A 481 -19.51 -1.19 -17.44
C ASN A 481 -19.19 0.23 -17.90
N ALA A 482 -18.41 0.35 -18.99
CA ALA A 482 -17.95 1.61 -19.55
C ALA A 482 -19.08 2.63 -19.79
N ARG A 483 -20.25 2.17 -20.26
CA ARG A 483 -21.38 3.05 -20.60
C ARG A 483 -22.00 3.64 -19.34
N ASP A 484 -22.21 2.79 -18.35
CA ASP A 484 -22.83 3.18 -17.09
C ASP A 484 -21.91 4.13 -16.32
N ALA A 485 -20.63 3.77 -16.22
CA ALA A 485 -19.59 4.60 -15.63
C ALA A 485 -19.46 5.95 -16.34
N PHE A 486 -19.45 5.97 -17.68
CA PHE A 486 -19.39 7.21 -18.46
C PHE A 486 -20.58 8.13 -18.17
N ILE A 487 -21.80 7.60 -18.10
CA ILE A 487 -22.98 8.41 -17.81
C ILE A 487 -22.93 8.97 -16.39
N VAL A 488 -22.56 8.17 -15.39
CA VAL A 488 -22.41 8.65 -14.00
C VAL A 488 -21.33 9.73 -13.93
N PHE A 489 -20.15 9.47 -14.51
CA PHE A 489 -19.04 10.41 -14.53
C PHE A 489 -19.39 11.73 -15.22
N ILE A 490 -20.01 11.68 -16.41
CA ILE A 490 -20.40 12.90 -17.14
C ILE A 490 -21.48 13.68 -16.40
N ARG A 491 -22.43 13.02 -15.72
CA ARG A 491 -23.42 13.72 -14.88
C ARG A 491 -22.77 14.43 -13.72
N TYR A 492 -21.84 13.77 -13.03
CA TYR A 492 -21.05 14.38 -11.97
C TYR A 492 -20.25 15.58 -12.51
N ALA A 493 -19.42 15.37 -13.53
CA ALA A 493 -18.62 16.43 -14.14
C ALA A 493 -19.49 17.60 -14.61
N HIS A 494 -20.62 17.34 -15.29
CA HIS A 494 -21.56 18.38 -15.70
C HIS A 494 -22.10 19.16 -14.49
N SER A 495 -22.49 18.47 -13.42
CA SER A 495 -23.03 19.11 -12.21
C SER A 495 -22.03 20.00 -11.48
N GLU A 496 -20.72 19.77 -11.67
CA GLU A 496 -19.64 20.61 -11.18
C GLU A 496 -19.37 21.77 -12.14
N LEU A 497 -19.16 21.47 -13.42
CA LEU A 497 -18.76 22.46 -14.43
C LEU A 497 -19.87 23.49 -14.71
N ALA A 498 -21.14 23.10 -14.62
CA ALA A 498 -22.29 23.97 -14.86
C ALA A 498 -22.52 25.02 -13.75
N THR A 499 -21.83 24.91 -12.60
CA THR A 499 -21.92 25.92 -11.54
C THR A 499 -21.44 27.28 -12.05
N LYS A 500 -22.03 28.37 -11.52
CA LYS A 500 -21.69 29.73 -11.94
C LYS A 500 -20.20 30.03 -11.75
N GLU A 501 -19.62 29.56 -10.65
CA GLU A 501 -18.20 29.76 -10.32
C GLU A 501 -17.29 29.02 -11.29
N ASN A 502 -17.53 27.73 -11.54
CA ASN A 502 -16.71 26.94 -12.47
C ASN A 502 -16.87 27.38 -13.92
N THR A 503 -18.09 27.75 -14.34
CA THR A 503 -18.31 28.32 -15.67
C THR A 503 -17.52 29.63 -15.84
N ALA A 504 -17.46 30.48 -14.81
CA ALA A 504 -16.65 31.69 -14.86
C ALA A 504 -15.14 31.38 -14.90
N ALA A 505 -14.69 30.38 -14.15
CA ALA A 505 -13.30 29.91 -14.16
C ALA A 505 -12.89 29.41 -15.56
N LEU A 506 -13.69 28.54 -16.18
CA LEU A 506 -13.46 28.05 -17.55
C LEU A 506 -13.43 29.20 -18.58
N LYS A 507 -14.34 30.17 -18.48
CA LYS A 507 -14.33 31.35 -19.38
C LYS A 507 -13.08 32.20 -19.22
N ARG A 508 -12.56 32.35 -18.00
CA ARG A 508 -11.28 33.03 -17.75
C ARG A 508 -10.14 32.28 -18.41
N VAL A 509 -10.07 30.97 -18.23
CA VAL A 509 -9.08 30.10 -18.86
C VAL A 509 -9.10 30.23 -20.38
N VAL A 510 -10.28 30.16 -21.02
CA VAL A 510 -10.39 30.31 -22.49
C VAL A 510 -9.96 31.70 -22.97
N LYS A 511 -10.23 32.75 -22.18
CA LYS A 511 -9.86 34.13 -22.54
C LYS A 511 -8.34 34.34 -22.47
N ILE A 512 -7.69 33.77 -21.47
CA ILE A 512 -6.27 33.99 -21.18
C ILE A 512 -5.38 32.99 -21.94
N GLY A 513 -5.90 31.80 -22.21
CA GLY A 513 -5.19 30.76 -22.95
C GLY A 513 -4.80 31.21 -24.35
N ASP A 514 -3.66 30.71 -24.81
CA ASP A 514 -3.09 31.00 -26.13
C ASP A 514 -3.78 30.19 -27.23
N TYR A 515 -5.09 30.37 -27.32
CA TYR A 515 -5.96 29.69 -28.26
C TYR A 515 -6.23 30.58 -29.46
N ASN A 516 -6.21 30.01 -30.66
CA ASN A 516 -6.62 30.73 -31.87
C ASN A 516 -8.12 31.06 -31.83
N PHE A 517 -8.56 31.94 -32.73
CA PHE A 517 -9.96 32.39 -32.77
C PHE A 517 -10.98 31.23 -32.87
N GLY A 518 -10.68 30.22 -33.68
CA GLY A 518 -11.54 29.04 -33.85
C GLY A 518 -11.65 28.20 -32.58
N GLN A 519 -10.52 27.94 -31.92
CA GLN A 519 -10.47 27.23 -30.63
C GLN A 519 -11.23 28.00 -29.55
N ARG A 520 -11.01 29.33 -29.42
CA ARG A 520 -11.72 30.18 -28.46
C ARG A 520 -13.23 30.17 -28.69
N LEU A 521 -13.68 30.30 -29.93
CA LEU A 521 -15.11 30.25 -30.27
C LEU A 521 -15.71 28.90 -29.85
N MET A 522 -15.02 27.81 -30.17
CA MET A 522 -15.47 26.46 -29.86
C MET A 522 -15.54 26.19 -28.35
N TYR A 523 -14.51 26.53 -27.58
CA TYR A 523 -14.54 26.35 -26.14
C TYR A 523 -15.65 27.18 -25.49
N ASN A 524 -15.89 28.41 -25.96
CA ASN A 524 -16.99 29.22 -25.47
C ASN A 524 -18.37 28.61 -25.81
N ILE A 525 -18.52 27.97 -26.97
CA ILE A 525 -19.73 27.21 -27.31
C ILE A 525 -19.89 26.01 -26.37
N LEU A 526 -18.84 25.21 -26.17
CA LEU A 526 -18.87 24.04 -25.27
C LEU A 526 -19.23 24.44 -23.83
N ILE A 527 -18.58 25.49 -23.29
CA ILE A 527 -18.89 26.02 -21.96
C ILE A 527 -20.34 26.51 -21.89
N SER A 528 -20.82 27.20 -22.93
CA SER A 528 -22.20 27.67 -22.96
C SER A 528 -23.20 26.52 -22.99
N LEU A 529 -22.90 25.43 -23.70
CA LEU A 529 -23.72 24.22 -23.73
C LEU A 529 -23.77 23.53 -22.37
N VAL A 530 -22.61 23.35 -21.71
CA VAL A 530 -22.54 22.80 -20.34
C VAL A 530 -23.30 23.65 -19.34
N HIS A 531 -23.28 24.99 -19.49
CA HIS A 531 -23.97 25.88 -18.56
C HIS A 531 -25.49 25.92 -18.77
N THR A 532 -25.97 25.75 -20.00
CA THR A 532 -27.38 25.99 -20.36
C THR A 532 -28.22 24.72 -20.51
N ALA A 533 -27.59 23.58 -20.76
CA ALA A 533 -28.29 22.31 -20.88
C ALA A 533 -28.49 21.64 -19.51
N SER A 534 -29.54 20.82 -19.38
CA SER A 534 -29.55 19.81 -18.31
C SER A 534 -28.47 18.77 -18.59
N ASP A 535 -28.08 17.97 -17.60
CA ASP A 535 -27.13 16.86 -17.77
C ASP A 535 -27.50 15.91 -18.93
N ASP A 536 -28.75 15.44 -18.98
CA ASP A 536 -29.28 14.62 -20.08
C ASP A 536 -29.38 15.41 -21.41
N GLY A 537 -29.58 16.72 -21.32
CA GLY A 537 -29.53 17.63 -22.47
C GLY A 537 -28.12 17.72 -23.05
N ALA A 538 -27.12 17.91 -22.18
CA ALA A 538 -25.72 18.01 -22.54
C ALA A 538 -25.23 16.71 -23.17
N ILE A 539 -25.62 15.54 -22.64
CA ILE A 539 -25.28 14.24 -23.24
C ILE A 539 -25.91 14.10 -24.64
N ARG A 540 -27.20 14.45 -24.80
CA ARG A 540 -27.89 14.40 -26.10
C ARG A 540 -27.26 15.34 -27.13
N ILE A 541 -26.94 16.55 -26.72
CA ILE A 541 -26.31 17.57 -27.57
C ILE A 541 -24.89 17.13 -27.94
N SER A 542 -24.12 16.63 -26.99
CA SER A 542 -22.76 16.12 -27.22
C SER A 542 -22.78 14.95 -28.21
N ALA A 543 -23.68 13.98 -28.01
CA ALA A 543 -23.84 12.84 -28.92
C ALA A 543 -24.19 13.26 -30.36
N ALA A 544 -24.90 14.38 -30.55
CA ALA A 544 -25.30 14.89 -31.84
C ALA A 544 -24.24 15.80 -32.50
N LEU A 545 -23.59 16.67 -31.71
CA LEU A 545 -22.72 17.75 -32.22
C LEU A 545 -21.23 17.40 -32.21
N LEU A 546 -20.76 16.50 -31.34
CA LEU A 546 -19.34 16.15 -31.26
C LEU A 546 -18.74 15.67 -32.60
N PRO A 547 -19.43 14.86 -33.43
CA PRO A 547 -18.89 14.50 -34.74
C PRO A 547 -18.59 15.72 -35.63
N THR A 548 -19.48 16.70 -35.60
CA THR A 548 -19.36 17.95 -36.36
C THR A 548 -18.25 18.82 -35.79
N ILE A 549 -18.16 18.94 -34.45
CA ILE A 549 -17.09 19.68 -33.76
C ILE A 549 -15.72 19.08 -34.11
N ASN A 550 -15.57 17.76 -34.00
CA ASN A 550 -14.34 17.04 -34.35
C ASN A 550 -13.94 17.25 -35.82
N PHE A 551 -14.90 17.29 -36.74
CA PHE A 551 -14.63 17.60 -38.14
C PHE A 551 -14.07 19.02 -38.31
N PHE A 552 -14.71 20.02 -37.70
CA PHE A 552 -14.26 21.41 -37.79
C PHE A 552 -12.88 21.64 -37.17
N ILE A 553 -12.54 20.98 -36.06
CA ILE A 553 -11.19 21.07 -35.46
C ILE A 553 -10.14 20.54 -36.43
N ARG A 554 -10.34 19.35 -36.98
CA ARG A 554 -9.41 18.77 -37.98
C ARG A 554 -9.22 19.70 -39.17
N VAL A 555 -10.31 20.26 -39.68
CA VAL A 555 -10.28 21.21 -40.80
C VAL A 555 -9.53 22.48 -40.40
N SER A 556 -9.79 23.07 -39.23
CA SER A 556 -9.08 24.27 -38.77
C SER A 556 -7.58 24.05 -38.60
N LYS A 557 -7.16 22.87 -38.12
CA LYS A 557 -5.73 22.53 -37.98
C LYS A 557 -5.03 22.35 -39.33
N MET A 558 -5.75 21.94 -40.37
CA MET A 558 -5.20 21.87 -41.73
C MET A 558 -4.96 23.26 -42.34
N PHE A 559 -5.66 24.29 -41.85
CA PHE A 559 -5.53 25.67 -42.33
C PHE A 559 -4.72 26.58 -41.40
N SER A 560 -4.29 26.09 -40.24
CA SER A 560 -3.44 26.81 -39.28
C SER A 560 -1.96 26.36 -39.30
N LYS A 561 -1.61 25.44 -40.20
CA LYS A 561 -0.24 25.24 -40.69
C LYS A 561 -0.08 26.03 -41.98
#